data_AF-A0A060XEU7-F1
#
_entry.id   AF-A0A060XEU7-F1
#
_cell.length_a   1.000
_cell.length_b   1.000
_cell.length_c   1.000
_cell.angle_alpha   90.00
_cell.angle_beta   90.00
_cell.angle_gamma   90.00
#
_symmetry.space_group_name_H-M   'P 1'
#
loop_
_entity.id
_entity.type
_entity.pdbx_description
1 polymer ?
#
loop_
_entity_poly.entity_id
_entity_poly.type
_entity_poly.pdbx_seq_one_letter_code
_entity_poly.pdbx_strand_id
1 'polypeptide(L)'
;MQEGLANLVLVTPAMTLLRAKVEVTIPRKRRGSCTQHEKALDRFYEAVMQGILRHINFDVVKCILVASPGFVKDQFMSYLFREAVRQDSKILLENRPKFMLVHSSSGHKYSLKEILCDPAVTARLSDTKATGEVKALEDFYKMLKHEPDRAFYGLAHVEKASEALAIDILLISDKLFRHQDVATRSRYVRLVDNVRDNGGTVRIFSSLHVSGEQLTQLSGVAAILRFPIADLSEPEDDSSSDEE
;
A
#
# COMPACT_ATOMS: atom_id res chain seq x y z
N MET A 1 13.08 4.43 3.35
CA MET A 1 14.21 4.94 4.17
C MET A 1 14.38 6.42 3.93
N GLN A 2 14.80 7.16 4.93
CA GLN A 2 15.25 8.55 4.88
C GLN A 2 16.47 8.68 5.82
N GLU A 3 17.25 9.75 5.72
CA GLU A 3 18.32 10.01 6.68
C GLU A 3 17.77 9.99 8.12
N GLY A 4 18.17 8.99 8.90
CA GLY A 4 17.76 8.83 10.30
C GLY A 4 16.45 8.08 10.53
N LEU A 5 15.74 7.64 9.49
CA LEU A 5 14.52 6.84 9.63
C LEU A 5 14.47 5.70 8.60
N ALA A 6 14.36 4.47 9.08
CA ALA A 6 14.08 3.31 8.25
C ALA A 6 12.90 2.51 8.81
N ASN A 7 11.99 2.13 7.92
CA ASN A 7 10.89 1.22 8.23
C ASN A 7 11.13 -0.08 7.46
N LEU A 8 11.30 -1.18 8.19
CA LEU A 8 11.40 -2.53 7.66
C LEU A 8 10.01 -3.14 7.66
N VAL A 9 9.48 -3.34 6.46
CA VAL A 9 8.10 -3.76 6.26
C VAL A 9 8.08 -5.06 5.47
N LEU A 10 7.32 -6.03 5.97
CA LEU A 10 7.03 -7.28 5.26
C LEU A 10 5.65 -7.18 4.65
N VAL A 11 5.59 -7.14 3.32
CA VAL A 11 4.33 -7.17 2.57
C VAL A 11 4.00 -8.61 2.25
N THR A 12 2.95 -9.13 2.87
CA THR A 12 2.37 -10.42 2.53
C THR A 12 1.15 -10.18 1.63
N PRO A 13 0.63 -11.22 0.93
CA PRO A 13 -0.57 -11.06 0.09
C PRO A 13 -1.81 -10.53 0.84
N ALA A 14 -1.88 -10.71 2.16
CA ALA A 14 -3.05 -10.36 2.96
C ALA A 14 -2.82 -9.18 3.93
N MET A 15 -1.57 -8.84 4.26
CA MET A 15 -1.28 -7.80 5.25
C MET A 15 0.10 -7.19 5.09
N THR A 16 0.22 -5.92 5.48
CA THR A 16 1.50 -5.20 5.58
C THR A 16 1.93 -5.14 7.04
N LEU A 17 3.01 -5.84 7.39
CA LEU A 17 3.53 -5.88 8.75
C LEU A 17 4.78 -5.01 8.89
N LEU A 18 4.75 -4.02 9.78
CA LEU A 18 5.95 -3.30 10.21
C LEU A 18 6.73 -4.20 11.17
N ARG A 19 7.91 -4.67 10.75
CA ARG A 19 8.76 -5.58 11.55
C ARG A 19 9.71 -4.83 12.46
N ALA A 20 10.32 -3.77 11.94
CA ALA A 20 11.21 -2.92 12.71
C ALA A 20 11.15 -1.47 12.22
N LYS A 21 11.25 -0.55 13.16
CA LYS A 21 11.45 0.88 12.92
C LYS A 21 12.81 1.25 13.51
N VAL A 22 13.71 1.73 12.66
CA VAL A 22 15.03 2.22 13.05
C VAL A 22 15.00 3.73 12.95
N GLU A 23 15.16 4.40 14.09
CA GLU A 23 15.17 5.86 14.17
C GLU A 23 16.47 6.29 14.86
N VAL A 24 17.28 7.07 14.15
CA VAL A 24 18.60 7.53 14.60
C VAL A 24 18.70 9.02 14.29
N THR A 25 19.03 9.83 15.30
CA THR A 25 19.23 11.26 15.10
C THR A 25 20.56 11.51 14.38
N ILE A 26 20.48 11.92 13.11
CA ILE A 26 21.68 12.24 12.31
C ILE A 26 21.97 13.74 12.44
N PRO A 27 23.16 14.13 12.95
CA PRO A 27 23.53 15.54 13.05
C PRO A 27 23.71 16.15 11.66
N ARG A 28 23.29 17.41 11.49
CA ARG A 28 23.45 18.14 10.22
C ARG A 28 24.94 18.38 9.92
N LYS A 29 25.28 18.38 8.62
CA LYS A 29 26.63 18.71 8.15
C LYS A 29 26.99 20.15 8.58
N ARG A 30 28.09 20.30 9.32
CA ARG A 30 28.65 21.61 9.70
C ARG A 30 29.83 21.96 8.78
N ARG A 31 29.98 23.23 8.40
CA ARG A 31 31.19 23.72 7.70
C ARG A 31 32.38 23.55 8.65
N GLY A 32 33.19 22.52 8.43
CA GLY A 32 34.41 22.23 9.20
C GLY A 32 34.51 20.80 9.77
N SER A 33 33.41 20.07 9.92
CA SER A 33 33.44 18.67 10.37
C SER A 33 32.27 17.87 9.79
N CYS A 34 32.57 17.00 8.82
CA CYS A 34 31.64 16.02 8.25
C CYS A 34 31.74 14.63 8.89
N THR A 35 32.80 14.39 9.68
CA THR A 35 33.13 13.05 10.20
C THR A 35 32.08 12.52 11.18
N GLN A 36 31.46 13.38 11.99
CA GLN A 36 30.38 12.97 12.90
C GLN A 36 29.11 12.55 12.15
N HIS A 37 28.82 13.22 11.04
CA HIS A 37 27.66 12.92 10.21
C HIS A 37 27.85 11.58 9.47
N GLU A 38 29.02 11.36 8.89
CA GLU A 38 29.37 10.10 8.22
C GLU A 38 29.34 8.91 9.20
N LYS A 39 29.93 9.05 10.40
CA LYS A 39 29.88 8.01 11.43
C LYS A 39 28.45 7.71 11.89
N ALA A 40 27.58 8.71 11.95
CA ALA A 40 26.17 8.52 12.31
C ALA A 40 25.41 7.78 11.19
N LEU A 41 25.70 8.09 9.91
CA LEU A 41 25.14 7.37 8.77
C LEU A 41 25.58 5.91 8.74
N ASP A 42 26.86 5.63 8.97
CA ASP A 42 27.36 4.24 9.01
C ASP A 42 26.68 3.43 10.11
N ARG A 43 26.52 4.00 11.32
CA ARG A 43 25.77 3.37 12.42
C ARG A 43 24.30 3.13 12.05
N PHE A 44 23.68 4.07 11.36
CA PHE A 44 22.31 3.93 10.88
C PHE A 44 22.21 2.79 9.86
N TYR A 45 23.11 2.71 8.88
CA TYR A 45 23.13 1.64 7.89
C TYR A 45 23.42 0.27 8.51
N GLU A 46 24.31 0.19 9.51
CA GLU A 46 24.55 -1.03 10.28
C GLU A 46 23.28 -1.50 11.01
N ALA A 47 22.57 -0.60 11.68
CA ALA A 47 21.32 -0.91 12.37
C ALA A 47 20.24 -1.42 11.40
N VAL A 48 20.13 -0.82 10.21
CA VAL A 48 19.20 -1.28 9.16
C VAL A 48 19.59 -2.67 8.66
N MET A 49 20.88 -2.91 8.38
CA MET A 49 21.39 -4.21 7.94
C MET A 49 21.08 -5.31 8.97
N GLN A 50 21.34 -5.04 10.25
CA GLN A 50 21.00 -5.97 11.34
C GLN A 50 19.49 -6.23 11.41
N GLY A 51 18.66 -5.19 11.21
CA GLY A 51 17.21 -5.33 11.17
C GLY A 51 16.73 -6.22 10.02
N ILE A 52 17.35 -6.12 8.84
CA ILE A 52 17.07 -6.99 7.69
C ILE A 52 17.39 -8.44 8.05
N LEU A 53 18.60 -8.71 8.54
CA LEU A 53 19.06 -10.07 8.86
C LEU A 53 18.21 -10.75 9.94
N ARG A 54 17.71 -10.00 10.92
CA ARG A 54 16.88 -10.54 12.01
C ARG A 54 15.44 -10.84 11.61
N HIS A 55 14.85 -10.02 10.75
CA HIS A 55 13.40 -10.07 10.48
C HIS A 55 13.03 -10.63 9.12
N ILE A 56 13.97 -10.73 8.18
CA ILE A 56 13.72 -11.15 6.80
C ILE A 56 14.37 -12.50 6.55
N ASN A 57 13.54 -13.49 6.26
CA ASN A 57 14.01 -14.76 5.71
C ASN A 57 14.09 -14.67 4.18
N PHE A 58 15.30 -14.74 3.63
CA PHE A 58 15.56 -14.56 2.20
C PHE A 58 15.06 -15.72 1.33
N ASP A 59 14.79 -16.89 1.91
CA ASP A 59 14.28 -18.04 1.16
C ASP A 59 12.78 -17.88 0.83
N VAL A 60 12.04 -17.25 1.73
CA VAL A 60 10.59 -17.02 1.58
C VAL A 60 10.31 -15.76 0.75
N VAL A 61 11.18 -14.76 0.82
CA VAL A 61 10.96 -13.46 0.16
C VAL A 61 11.39 -13.50 -1.30
N LYS A 62 10.44 -13.18 -2.20
CA LYS A 62 10.67 -13.11 -3.65
C LYS A 62 11.62 -11.97 -4.04
N CYS A 63 11.40 -10.78 -3.49
CA CYS A 63 12.22 -9.59 -3.78
C CYS A 63 12.27 -8.64 -2.58
N ILE A 64 13.35 -7.88 -2.48
CA ILE A 64 13.57 -6.87 -1.44
C ILE A 64 13.61 -5.50 -2.11
N LEU A 65 12.65 -4.65 -1.77
CA LEU A 65 12.57 -3.29 -2.28
C LEU A 65 13.29 -2.35 -1.32
N VAL A 66 14.29 -1.62 -1.83
CA VAL A 66 15.00 -0.57 -1.11
C VAL A 66 14.57 0.77 -1.71
N ALA A 67 13.82 1.53 -0.94
CA ALA A 67 13.27 2.80 -1.39
C ALA A 67 13.67 3.96 -0.49
N SER A 68 14.04 5.09 -1.10
CA SER A 68 14.36 6.33 -0.39
C SER A 68 14.13 7.56 -1.26
N PRO A 69 13.95 8.75 -0.66
CA PRO A 69 14.13 10.00 -1.36
C PRO A 69 15.62 10.25 -1.59
N GLY A 70 15.98 10.67 -2.80
CA GLY A 70 17.37 10.94 -3.18
C GLY A 70 18.28 9.71 -3.21
N PHE A 71 19.55 9.91 -2.85
CA PHE A 71 20.66 8.95 -3.06
C PHE A 71 20.90 7.98 -1.89
N VAL A 72 20.08 8.03 -0.83
CA VAL A 72 20.27 7.20 0.38
C VAL A 72 20.21 5.70 0.07
N LYS A 73 19.31 5.29 -0.84
CA LYS A 73 19.19 3.89 -1.30
C LYS A 73 20.47 3.40 -1.97
N ASP A 74 21.12 4.22 -2.80
CA ASP A 74 22.31 3.84 -3.55
C ASP A 74 23.52 3.73 -2.63
N GLN A 75 23.63 4.66 -1.67
CA GLN A 75 24.64 4.63 -0.62
C GLN A 75 24.46 3.41 0.30
N PHE A 76 23.24 3.14 0.74
CA PHE A 76 22.93 1.97 1.56
C PHE A 76 23.22 0.66 0.83
N MET A 77 22.87 0.56 -0.46
CA MET A 77 23.14 -0.62 -1.26
C MET A 77 24.65 -0.89 -1.41
N SER A 78 25.43 0.18 -1.62
CA SER A 78 26.88 0.11 -1.67
C SER A 78 27.48 -0.32 -0.32
N TYR A 79 26.95 0.24 0.78
CA TYR A 79 27.34 -0.13 2.14
C TYR A 79 27.04 -1.61 2.44
N LEU A 80 25.82 -2.06 2.11
CA LEU A 80 25.34 -3.41 2.37
C LEU A 80 26.24 -4.46 1.70
N PHE A 81 26.60 -4.27 0.43
CA PHE A 81 27.48 -5.23 -0.26
C PHE A 81 28.93 -5.15 0.20
N ARG A 82 29.42 -3.96 0.58
CA ARG A 82 30.75 -3.82 1.16
C ARG A 82 30.86 -4.59 2.48
N GLU A 83 29.86 -4.47 3.35
CA GLU A 83 29.81 -5.23 4.60
C GLU A 83 29.53 -6.72 4.38
N ALA A 84 28.71 -7.09 3.40
CA ALA A 84 28.46 -8.49 3.06
C ALA A 84 29.75 -9.21 2.64
N VAL A 85 30.62 -8.55 1.88
CA VAL A 85 31.95 -9.08 1.52
C VAL A 85 32.87 -9.13 2.73
N ARG A 86 32.84 -8.12 3.61
CA ARG A 86 33.67 -8.09 4.83
C ARG A 86 33.30 -9.19 5.83
N GLN A 87 32.02 -9.50 5.95
CA GLN A 87 31.48 -10.50 6.87
C GLN A 87 31.33 -11.90 6.24
N ASP A 88 31.71 -12.06 4.96
CA ASP A 88 31.55 -13.28 4.16
C ASP A 88 30.15 -13.92 4.27
N SER A 89 29.11 -13.07 4.29
CA SER A 89 27.73 -13.51 4.42
C SER A 89 27.18 -14.02 3.10
N LYS A 90 27.29 -15.34 2.89
CA LYS A 90 26.79 -16.04 1.69
C LYS A 90 25.33 -15.71 1.37
N ILE A 91 24.48 -15.59 2.39
CA ILE A 91 23.04 -15.28 2.26
C ILE A 91 22.82 -13.96 1.50
N LEU A 92 23.60 -12.92 1.79
CA LEU A 92 23.44 -11.61 1.13
C LEU A 92 24.01 -11.59 -0.29
N LEU A 93 25.11 -12.32 -0.51
CA LEU A 93 25.77 -12.41 -1.81
C LEU A 93 24.94 -13.20 -2.83
N GLU A 94 24.37 -14.33 -2.42
CA GLU A 94 23.50 -15.17 -3.26
C GLU A 94 22.19 -14.45 -3.60
N ASN A 95 21.65 -13.66 -2.67
CA ASN A 95 20.39 -12.94 -2.84
C ASN A 95 20.55 -11.53 -3.44
N ARG A 96 21.74 -11.17 -3.93
CA ARG A 96 22.00 -9.88 -4.62
C ARG A 96 20.96 -9.53 -5.71
N PRO A 97 20.54 -10.43 -6.62
CA PRO A 97 19.58 -10.07 -7.68
C PRO A 97 18.15 -9.82 -7.18
N LYS A 98 17.83 -10.22 -5.93
CA LYS A 98 16.53 -9.97 -5.31
C LYS A 98 16.37 -8.54 -4.82
N PHE A 99 17.47 -7.79 -4.62
CA PHE A 99 17.42 -6.40 -4.21
C PHE A 99 17.11 -5.48 -5.39
N MET A 100 16.12 -4.61 -5.21
CA MET A 100 15.73 -3.60 -6.19
C MET A 100 15.71 -2.22 -5.57
N LEU A 101 16.22 -1.24 -6.31
CA LEU A 101 16.25 0.15 -5.91
C LEU A 101 15.04 0.87 -6.50
N VAL A 102 14.25 1.52 -5.64
CA VAL A 102 13.02 2.22 -6.06
C VAL A 102 13.06 3.66 -5.56
N HIS A 103 12.46 4.58 -6.31
CA HIS A 103 12.29 5.95 -5.81
C HIS A 103 11.16 5.99 -4.77
N SER A 104 11.27 6.88 -3.79
CA SER A 104 10.16 7.17 -2.90
C SER A 104 10.22 8.61 -2.41
N SER A 105 9.07 9.25 -2.27
CA SER A 105 8.93 10.59 -1.70
C SER A 105 9.36 10.70 -0.24
N SER A 106 9.19 9.64 0.58
CA SER A 106 9.49 9.69 2.02
C SER A 106 9.92 8.36 2.63
N GLY A 107 10.46 8.39 3.86
CA GLY A 107 10.81 7.19 4.61
C GLY A 107 9.65 6.48 5.34
N HIS A 108 8.42 7.01 5.30
CA HIS A 108 7.29 6.58 6.12
C HIS A 108 6.44 5.45 5.50
N LYS A 109 5.47 4.91 6.27
CA LYS A 109 4.60 3.80 5.83
C LYS A 109 3.78 4.13 4.58
N TYR A 110 3.29 5.37 4.44
CA TYR A 110 2.46 5.77 3.31
C TYR A 110 3.20 5.70 1.96
N SER A 111 4.52 5.88 1.97
CA SER A 111 5.37 5.74 0.79
C SER A 111 5.32 4.35 0.14
N LEU A 112 4.92 3.31 0.91
CA LEU A 112 4.82 1.96 0.39
C LEU A 112 3.81 1.87 -0.76
N LYS A 113 2.78 2.74 -0.77
CA LYS A 113 1.85 2.86 -1.89
C LYS A 113 2.56 3.29 -3.17
N GLU A 114 3.32 4.37 -3.11
CA GLU A 114 4.05 4.92 -4.26
C GLU A 114 5.01 3.89 -4.86
N ILE A 115 5.73 3.17 -3.99
CA ILE A 115 6.69 2.14 -4.38
C ILE A 115 6.02 0.98 -5.11
N LEU A 116 4.83 0.54 -4.66
CA LEU A 116 4.11 -0.56 -5.28
C LEU A 116 3.43 -0.17 -6.61
N CYS A 117 3.15 1.11 -6.83
CA CYS A 117 2.62 1.64 -8.09
C CYS A 117 3.69 1.78 -9.18
N ASP A 118 4.98 1.80 -8.82
CA ASP A 118 6.06 2.00 -9.79
C ASP A 118 6.06 0.86 -10.85
N PRO A 119 6.03 1.15 -12.15
CA PRO A 119 6.02 0.14 -13.21
C PRO A 119 7.23 -0.80 -13.16
N ALA A 120 8.40 -0.33 -12.71
CA ALA A 120 9.60 -1.18 -12.59
C ALA A 120 9.41 -2.29 -11.55
N VAL A 121 8.68 -1.99 -10.48
CA VAL A 121 8.33 -2.90 -9.40
C VAL A 121 7.17 -3.80 -9.83
N THR A 122 6.16 -3.21 -10.45
CA THR A 122 4.94 -3.90 -10.94
C THR A 122 5.27 -5.02 -11.93
N ALA A 123 6.24 -4.82 -12.83
CA ALA A 123 6.63 -5.84 -13.80
C ALA A 123 7.23 -7.11 -13.16
N ARG A 124 7.92 -6.98 -12.02
CA ARG A 124 8.46 -8.14 -11.27
C ARG A 124 7.50 -8.69 -10.22
N LEU A 125 6.59 -7.85 -9.72
CA LEU A 125 5.66 -8.19 -8.64
C LEU A 125 4.22 -8.43 -9.14
N SER A 126 4.01 -8.54 -10.46
CA SER A 126 2.70 -8.75 -11.10
C SER A 126 1.91 -9.91 -10.48
N ASP A 127 2.61 -10.94 -10.01
CA ASP A 127 2.02 -12.15 -9.44
C ASP A 127 1.63 -12.00 -7.96
N THR A 128 1.76 -10.81 -7.39
CA THR A 128 1.45 -10.55 -5.98
C THR A 128 0.09 -9.88 -5.86
N LYS A 129 -0.79 -10.47 -5.04
CA LYS A 129 -2.13 -9.93 -4.75
C LYS A 129 -2.10 -8.44 -4.37
N ALA A 130 -1.11 -8.02 -3.58
CA ALA A 130 -0.91 -6.64 -3.15
C ALA A 130 -0.82 -5.64 -4.32
N THR A 131 -0.11 -5.99 -5.40
CA THR A 131 0.01 -5.14 -6.60
C THR A 131 -1.34 -5.02 -7.32
N GLY A 132 -2.12 -6.11 -7.38
CA GLY A 132 -3.47 -6.07 -7.93
C GLY A 132 -4.42 -5.17 -7.13
N GLU A 133 -4.35 -5.22 -5.81
CA GLU A 133 -5.13 -4.35 -4.92
C GLU A 133 -4.79 -2.87 -5.12
N VAL A 134 -3.49 -2.53 -5.12
CA VAL A 134 -3.03 -1.15 -5.34
C VAL A 134 -3.45 -0.64 -6.72
N LYS A 135 -3.33 -1.46 -7.77
CA LYS A 135 -3.74 -1.10 -9.13
C LYS A 135 -5.25 -0.82 -9.23
N ALA A 136 -6.09 -1.66 -8.63
CA ALA A 136 -7.54 -1.44 -8.66
C ALA A 136 -7.96 -0.13 -7.98
N LEU A 137 -7.28 0.24 -6.90
CA LEU A 137 -7.52 1.49 -6.19
C LEU A 137 -7.01 2.70 -6.99
N GLU A 138 -5.88 2.56 -7.69
CA GLU A 138 -5.38 3.59 -8.60
C GLU A 138 -6.31 3.79 -9.80
N ASP A 139 -6.81 2.71 -10.39
CA ASP A 139 -7.79 2.76 -11.48
C ASP A 139 -9.07 3.45 -11.01
N PHE A 140 -9.56 3.16 -9.80
CA PHE A 140 -10.68 3.89 -9.20
C PHE A 140 -10.43 5.40 -9.11
N TYR A 141 -9.25 5.83 -8.62
CA TYR A 141 -8.92 7.26 -8.57
C TYR A 141 -8.73 7.89 -9.95
N LYS A 142 -8.28 7.14 -10.96
CA LYS A 142 -8.21 7.61 -12.36
C LYS A 142 -9.61 7.85 -12.90
N MET A 143 -10.52 6.91 -12.69
CA MET A 143 -11.91 7.04 -13.11
C MET A 143 -12.57 8.27 -12.46
N LEU A 144 -12.39 8.45 -11.15
CA LEU A 144 -12.93 9.61 -10.43
C LEU A 144 -12.42 10.96 -10.97
N LYS A 145 -11.19 11.00 -11.51
CA LYS A 145 -10.61 12.21 -12.11
C LYS A 145 -11.10 12.49 -13.54
N HIS A 146 -11.34 11.45 -14.33
CA HIS A 146 -11.70 11.59 -15.74
C HIS A 146 -13.22 11.64 -15.94
N GLU A 147 -13.95 10.75 -15.27
CA GLU A 147 -15.39 10.53 -15.43
C GLU A 147 -16.01 10.25 -14.04
N PRO A 148 -16.43 11.28 -13.30
CA PRO A 148 -16.92 11.11 -11.93
C PRO A 148 -18.17 10.21 -11.85
N ASP A 149 -19.00 10.22 -12.89
CA ASP A 149 -20.26 9.47 -12.96
C ASP A 149 -20.07 7.94 -13.12
N ARG A 150 -18.82 7.46 -13.18
CA ARG A 150 -18.47 6.04 -13.30
C ARG A 150 -17.80 5.46 -12.05
N ALA A 151 -17.49 6.27 -11.05
CA ALA A 151 -16.81 5.82 -9.85
C ALA A 151 -17.60 6.26 -8.61
N PHE A 152 -18.31 5.32 -7.99
CA PHE A 152 -19.07 5.60 -6.78
C PHE A 152 -18.42 4.99 -5.55
N TYR A 153 -18.62 5.65 -4.41
CA TYR A 153 -18.26 5.17 -3.09
C TYR A 153 -19.41 5.40 -2.13
N GLY A 154 -19.48 4.60 -1.06
CA GLY A 154 -20.61 4.60 -0.13
C GLY A 154 -21.64 3.51 -0.44
N LEU A 155 -22.31 3.03 0.61
CA LEU A 155 -23.23 1.90 0.50
C LEU A 155 -24.43 2.22 -0.41
N ALA A 156 -25.11 3.34 -0.20
CA ALA A 156 -26.32 3.70 -0.95
C ALA A 156 -26.07 3.84 -2.45
N HIS A 157 -24.98 4.51 -2.84
CA HIS A 157 -24.61 4.67 -4.26
C HIS A 157 -24.26 3.33 -4.90
N VAL A 158 -23.56 2.45 -4.18
CA VAL A 158 -23.16 1.14 -4.70
C VAL A 158 -24.35 0.18 -4.77
N GLU A 159 -25.32 0.26 -3.86
CA GLU A 159 -26.58 -0.51 -3.95
C GLU A 159 -27.38 -0.10 -5.20
N LYS A 160 -27.60 1.22 -5.40
CA LYS A 160 -28.29 1.72 -6.61
C LYS A 160 -27.54 1.34 -7.89
N ALA A 161 -26.21 1.41 -7.90
CA ALA A 161 -25.40 0.96 -9.03
C ALA A 161 -25.47 -0.56 -9.27
N SER A 162 -25.66 -1.35 -8.22
CA SER A 162 -25.88 -2.80 -8.32
C SER A 162 -27.25 -3.12 -8.90
N GLU A 163 -28.29 -2.36 -8.56
CA GLU A 163 -29.63 -2.48 -9.13
C GLU A 163 -29.64 -2.14 -10.63
N ALA A 164 -28.87 -1.14 -11.03
CA ALA A 164 -28.67 -0.77 -12.43
C ALA A 164 -27.74 -1.73 -13.21
N LEU A 165 -27.19 -2.77 -12.57
CA LEU A 165 -26.29 -3.77 -13.19
C LEU A 165 -25.04 -3.15 -13.83
N ALA A 166 -24.59 -2.00 -13.34
CA ALA A 166 -23.50 -1.23 -13.95
C ALA A 166 -22.12 -1.56 -13.37
N ILE A 167 -22.03 -2.32 -12.28
CA ILE A 167 -20.77 -2.55 -11.56
C ILE A 167 -19.84 -3.47 -12.36
N ASP A 168 -18.64 -2.97 -12.68
CA ASP A 168 -17.56 -3.77 -13.27
C ASP A 168 -16.63 -4.34 -12.21
N ILE A 169 -16.13 -3.47 -11.32
CA ILE A 169 -15.22 -3.85 -10.24
C ILE A 169 -15.77 -3.31 -8.92
N LEU A 170 -16.06 -4.23 -7.99
CA LEU A 170 -16.43 -3.89 -6.61
C LEU A 170 -15.20 -3.97 -5.71
N LEU A 171 -14.92 -2.89 -4.97
CA LEU A 171 -13.87 -2.79 -3.97
C LEU A 171 -14.52 -2.77 -2.59
N ILE A 172 -14.21 -3.74 -1.75
CA ILE A 172 -14.78 -3.84 -0.40
C ILE A 172 -13.71 -4.15 0.65
N SER A 173 -13.78 -3.46 1.79
CA SER A 173 -12.88 -3.70 2.93
C SER A 173 -13.36 -4.88 3.77
N ASP A 174 -12.44 -5.77 4.15
CA ASP A 174 -12.70 -6.96 4.95
C ASP A 174 -13.28 -6.65 6.34
N LYS A 175 -12.99 -5.46 6.87
CA LYS A 175 -13.46 -4.96 8.16
C LYS A 175 -14.99 -4.87 8.20
N LEU A 176 -15.64 -4.56 7.08
CA LEU A 176 -17.09 -4.42 6.99
C LEU A 176 -17.82 -5.75 7.19
N PHE A 177 -17.22 -6.88 6.79
CA PHE A 177 -17.79 -8.21 7.05
C PHE A 177 -17.65 -8.67 8.50
N ARG A 178 -16.82 -7.98 9.30
CA ARG A 178 -16.56 -8.30 10.70
C ARG A 178 -17.31 -7.36 11.66
N HIS A 179 -18.24 -6.54 11.16
CA HIS A 179 -19.08 -5.72 12.02
C HIS A 179 -20.00 -6.57 12.92
N GLN A 180 -20.29 -6.04 14.10
CA GLN A 180 -21.10 -6.72 15.12
C GLN A 180 -22.56 -6.83 14.72
N ASP A 181 -23.05 -5.88 13.91
CA ASP A 181 -24.41 -5.90 13.42
C ASP A 181 -24.58 -6.92 12.28
N VAL A 182 -25.50 -7.86 12.51
CA VAL A 182 -25.82 -8.95 11.59
C VAL A 182 -26.58 -8.44 10.38
N ALA A 183 -27.39 -7.40 10.53
CA ALA A 183 -28.22 -6.87 9.45
C ALA A 183 -27.36 -6.22 8.36
N THR A 184 -26.46 -5.31 8.75
CA THR A 184 -25.49 -4.69 7.82
C THR A 184 -24.57 -5.73 7.18
N ARG A 185 -24.08 -6.73 7.93
CA ARG A 185 -23.28 -7.82 7.37
C ARG A 185 -24.03 -8.60 6.29
N SER A 186 -25.31 -8.93 6.52
CA SER A 186 -26.12 -9.62 5.52
C SER A 186 -26.33 -8.79 4.26
N ARG A 187 -26.41 -7.46 4.37
CA ARG A 187 -26.52 -6.56 3.20
C ARG A 187 -25.25 -6.61 2.34
N TYR A 188 -24.07 -6.51 2.96
CA TYR A 188 -22.80 -6.60 2.23
C TYR A 188 -22.59 -7.95 1.53
N VAL A 189 -23.00 -9.06 2.16
CA VAL A 189 -22.93 -10.39 1.55
C VAL A 189 -23.84 -10.45 0.32
N ARG A 190 -25.09 -9.98 0.43
CA ARG A 190 -26.03 -9.91 -0.71
C ARG A 190 -25.49 -9.05 -1.85
N LEU A 191 -24.88 -7.91 -1.53
CA LEU A 191 -24.27 -7.02 -2.53
C LEU A 191 -23.14 -7.72 -3.30
N VAL A 192 -22.27 -8.46 -2.59
CA VAL A 192 -21.19 -9.23 -3.22
C VAL A 192 -21.73 -10.34 -4.12
N ASP A 193 -22.75 -11.06 -3.65
CA ASP A 193 -23.39 -12.13 -4.42
C ASP A 193 -24.04 -11.57 -5.70
N ASN A 194 -24.81 -10.47 -5.59
CA ASN A 194 -25.42 -9.79 -6.73
C ASN A 194 -24.37 -9.35 -7.78
N VAL A 195 -23.28 -8.71 -7.35
CA VAL A 195 -22.22 -8.28 -8.28
C VAL A 195 -21.56 -9.48 -8.97
N ARG A 196 -21.39 -10.59 -8.25
CA ARG A 196 -20.79 -11.81 -8.80
C ARG A 196 -21.71 -12.49 -9.82
N ASP A 197 -23.00 -12.56 -9.55
CA ASP A 197 -24.03 -13.11 -10.45
C ASP A 197 -24.15 -12.29 -11.74
N ASN A 198 -23.95 -10.97 -11.64
CA ASN A 198 -23.94 -10.05 -12.79
C ASN A 198 -22.62 -10.05 -13.59
N GLY A 199 -21.67 -10.91 -13.21
CA GLY A 199 -20.37 -11.04 -13.87
C GLY A 199 -19.40 -9.89 -13.57
N GLY A 200 -19.61 -9.14 -12.48
CA GLY A 200 -18.67 -8.16 -11.97
C GLY A 200 -17.52 -8.81 -11.19
N THR A 201 -16.35 -8.17 -11.19
CA THR A 201 -15.17 -8.64 -10.46
C THR A 201 -15.15 -8.05 -9.05
N VAL A 202 -15.28 -8.89 -8.03
CA VAL A 202 -15.20 -8.45 -6.63
C VAL A 202 -13.76 -8.56 -6.12
N ARG A 203 -13.22 -7.47 -5.57
CA ARG A 203 -11.91 -7.42 -4.90
C ARG A 203 -12.07 -7.05 -3.44
N ILE A 204 -11.71 -7.99 -2.57
CA ILE A 204 -11.74 -7.83 -1.12
C ILE A 204 -10.37 -7.36 -0.64
N PHE A 205 -10.34 -6.19 -0.02
CA PHE A 205 -9.16 -5.54 0.53
C PHE A 205 -9.02 -5.84 2.01
N SER A 206 -7.80 -6.14 2.43
CA SER A 206 -7.49 -6.26 3.86
C SER A 206 -7.28 -4.88 4.46
N SER A 207 -8.00 -4.58 5.55
CA SER A 207 -7.83 -3.36 6.34
C SER A 207 -6.43 -3.20 6.95
N LEU A 208 -5.65 -4.28 7.04
CA LEU A 208 -4.24 -4.26 7.49
C LEU A 208 -3.25 -3.95 6.36
N HIS A 209 -3.74 -3.82 5.12
CA HIS A 209 -2.93 -3.41 3.98
C HIS A 209 -3.08 -1.90 3.75
N VAL A 210 -2.05 -1.27 3.15
CA VAL A 210 -2.02 0.19 2.92
C VAL A 210 -3.15 0.63 1.98
N SER A 211 -3.52 -0.21 1.01
CA SER A 211 -4.68 0.03 0.13
C SER A 211 -6.01 -0.05 0.89
N GLY A 212 -6.16 -1.02 1.81
CA GLY A 212 -7.37 -1.18 2.62
C GLY A 212 -7.57 -0.03 3.62
N GLU A 213 -6.49 0.55 4.16
CA GLU A 213 -6.58 1.76 4.98
C GLU A 213 -7.23 2.93 4.21
N GLN A 214 -6.86 3.12 2.93
CA GLN A 214 -7.44 4.17 2.07
C GLN A 214 -8.89 3.89 1.71
N LEU A 215 -9.20 2.65 1.33
CA LEU A 215 -10.58 2.27 1.02
C LEU A 215 -11.48 2.45 2.26
N THR A 216 -10.97 2.15 3.45
CA THR A 216 -11.70 2.36 4.71
C THR A 216 -11.96 3.84 5.00
N GLN A 217 -11.05 4.73 4.61
CA GLN A 217 -11.28 6.19 4.69
C GLN A 217 -12.39 6.64 3.73
N LEU A 218 -12.58 5.93 2.61
CA LEU A 218 -13.66 6.14 1.64
C LEU A 218 -14.89 5.27 1.96
N SER A 219 -15.33 5.23 3.22
CA SER A 219 -16.46 4.41 3.73
C SER A 219 -16.29 2.88 3.68
N GLY A 220 -15.21 2.37 3.08
CA GLY A 220 -14.91 0.94 2.99
C GLY A 220 -15.57 0.21 1.81
N VAL A 221 -16.39 0.90 1.01
CA VAL A 221 -17.09 0.36 -0.17
C VAL A 221 -16.92 1.32 -1.33
N ALA A 222 -16.45 0.82 -2.46
CA ALA A 222 -16.36 1.57 -3.70
C ALA A 222 -16.62 0.66 -4.91
N ALA A 223 -17.12 1.23 -5.99
CA ALA A 223 -17.39 0.51 -7.23
C ALA A 223 -16.95 1.33 -8.45
N ILE A 224 -16.41 0.63 -9.45
CA ILE A 224 -16.14 1.16 -10.79
C ILE A 224 -17.23 0.62 -11.72
N LEU A 225 -17.84 1.51 -12.50
CA LEU A 225 -18.94 1.18 -13.39
C LEU A 225 -18.51 1.00 -14.85
N ARG A 226 -19.24 0.13 -15.56
CA ARG A 226 -19.12 -0.12 -17.00
C ARG A 226 -19.60 1.07 -17.82
N PHE A 227 -20.70 1.69 -17.42
CA PHE A 227 -21.31 2.86 -18.05
C PHE A 227 -21.62 3.93 -16.99
N PRO A 228 -21.60 5.23 -17.35
CA PRO A 228 -21.93 6.31 -16.43
C PRO A 228 -23.42 6.28 -16.05
N ILE A 229 -23.72 6.54 -14.79
CA ILE A 229 -25.10 6.75 -14.30
C ILE A 229 -25.16 8.15 -13.70
N ALA A 230 -25.88 9.07 -14.35
CA ALA A 230 -25.96 10.48 -13.94
C ALA A 230 -26.77 10.70 -12.65
N ASP A 231 -27.80 9.87 -12.40
CA ASP A 231 -28.80 10.07 -11.34
C ASP A 231 -28.34 9.71 -9.92
N LEU A 232 -27.07 9.34 -9.71
CA LEU A 232 -26.56 8.89 -8.41
C LEU A 232 -25.72 9.93 -7.67
N SER A 233 -25.54 11.10 -8.28
CA SER A 233 -24.72 12.19 -7.74
C SER A 233 -25.50 13.18 -6.86
N GLU A 234 -26.83 13.07 -6.78
CA GLU A 234 -27.59 13.86 -5.81
C GLU A 234 -27.26 13.33 -4.40
N PRO A 235 -26.61 14.14 -3.54
CA PRO A 235 -26.61 13.83 -2.13
C PRO A 235 -28.08 13.80 -1.71
N GLU A 236 -28.50 12.73 -1.04
CA GLU A 236 -29.62 12.87 -0.11
C GLU A 236 -29.13 13.89 0.93
N ASP A 237 -29.43 15.17 0.69
CA ASP A 237 -29.31 16.21 1.69
C ASP A 237 -30.05 15.67 2.91
N ASP A 238 -29.32 15.56 4.02
CA ASP A 238 -29.87 15.40 5.37
C ASP A 238 -30.82 16.58 5.63
N SER A 239 -32.03 16.51 5.09
CA SER A 239 -33.19 17.24 5.55
C SER A 239 -33.81 16.42 6.69
N SER A 240 -33.02 16.20 7.74
CA SER A 240 -33.59 15.96 9.06
C SER A 240 -34.31 17.25 9.45
N SER A 241 -35.61 17.24 9.19
CA SER A 241 -36.61 18.10 9.76
C SER A 241 -36.55 17.94 11.28
N ASP A 242 -35.75 18.79 11.92
CA ASP A 242 -36.02 19.21 13.30
C ASP A 242 -37.22 20.18 13.23
N GLU A 243 -38.44 19.63 13.21
CA GLU A 243 -39.64 20.38 13.57
C GLU A 243 -39.89 20.20 15.08
N GLU A 244 -39.85 21.33 15.79
CA GLU A 244 -40.46 21.51 17.12
C GLU A 244 -41.98 21.37 17.08
#